data_AF-I7KNU8-F1
#
_entry.id   AF-I7KNU8-F1
#
_cell.length_a   1.000
_cell.length_b   1.000
_cell.length_c   1.000
_cell.angle_alpha   90.00
_cell.angle_beta   90.00
_cell.angle_gamma   90.00
#
_symmetry.space_group_name_H-M   'P 1'
#
loop_
_entity.id
_entity.type
_entity.pdbx_description
1 polymer ?
#
loop_
_entity_poly.entity_id
_entity_poly.type
_entity_poly.pdbx_seq_one_letter_code
_entity_poly.pdbx_strand_id
1 'polypeptide(L)'
;MIIENVKQELDRLKMESSSLIDNNIKFQVIGINDIQVETDYADDFGDKIMFNILTTGEDSFTLTDKGQTIWNLQIDYYETPHNSNWLNQVDEVIEEAGFKIIDNKIFKDDLSMEDLPKNIAAYIQLLIKVTDLPKAE
;
A
#
# COMPACT_ATOMS: atom_id res chain seq x y z
N MET A 1 -3.21 11.31 24.80
CA MET A 1 -2.12 12.14 24.25
C MET A 1 -1.60 11.62 22.91
N ILE A 2 -1.01 10.42 22.77
CA ILE A 2 -0.41 10.02 21.47
C ILE A 2 -1.45 9.58 20.42
N ILE A 3 -2.52 8.86 20.83
CA ILE A 3 -3.62 8.46 19.92
C ILE A 3 -4.45 9.66 19.42
N GLU A 4 -4.40 10.80 20.13
CA GLU A 4 -5.08 12.03 19.68
C GLU A 4 -4.44 12.60 18.41
N ASN A 5 -3.11 12.54 18.28
CA ASN A 5 -2.40 13.10 17.12
C ASN A 5 -2.76 12.32 15.85
N VAL A 6 -2.69 10.99 15.88
CA VAL A 6 -3.05 10.14 14.72
C VAL A 6 -4.49 10.35 14.27
N LYS A 7 -5.41 10.62 15.21
CA LYS A 7 -6.79 10.97 14.86
C LYS A 7 -6.88 12.33 14.16
N GLN A 8 -6.11 13.33 14.61
CA GLN A 8 -6.04 14.63 13.95
C GLN A 8 -5.41 14.53 12.56
N GLU A 9 -4.33 13.77 12.39
CA GLU A 9 -3.75 13.48 11.07
C GLU A 9 -4.75 12.75 10.16
N LEU A 10 -5.52 11.80 10.71
CA LEU A 10 -6.56 11.11 9.95
C LEU A 10 -7.70 12.03 9.52
N ASP A 11 -8.15 12.92 10.40
CA ASP A 11 -9.22 13.88 10.08
C ASP A 11 -8.74 14.87 9.01
N ARG A 12 -7.48 15.31 9.09
CA ARG A 12 -6.82 16.12 8.07
C ARG A 12 -6.73 15.35 6.74
N LEU A 13 -6.41 14.05 6.78
CA LEU A 13 -6.32 13.19 5.59
C LEU A 13 -7.66 13.06 4.90
N LYS A 14 -8.72 12.80 5.65
CA LYS A 14 -10.07 12.71 5.11
C LYS A 14 -10.52 14.04 4.50
N MET A 15 -10.15 15.16 5.11
CA MET A 15 -10.51 16.49 4.61
C MET A 15 -9.78 16.81 3.29
N GLU A 16 -8.47 16.61 3.24
CA GLU A 16 -7.63 16.89 2.06
C GLU A 16 -7.85 15.87 0.92
N SER A 17 -8.21 14.63 1.28
CA SER A 17 -8.44 13.57 0.31
C SER A 17 -9.89 13.45 -0.14
N SER A 18 -10.83 14.23 0.42
CA SER A 18 -12.27 14.11 0.13
C SER A 18 -12.65 14.29 -1.35
N SER A 19 -11.77 14.87 -2.17
CA SER A 19 -11.93 15.00 -3.62
C SER A 19 -11.24 13.90 -4.45
N LEU A 20 -10.32 13.14 -3.84
CA LEU A 20 -9.46 12.14 -4.51
C LEU A 20 -9.76 10.70 -4.05
N ILE A 21 -10.27 10.56 -2.84
CA ILE A 21 -10.56 9.30 -2.18
C ILE A 21 -12.08 9.13 -2.18
N ASP A 22 -12.55 8.38 -3.16
CA ASP A 22 -13.95 7.95 -3.29
C ASP A 22 -14.45 7.28 -1.99
N ASN A 23 -15.76 7.14 -1.85
CA ASN A 23 -16.42 6.41 -0.75
C ASN A 23 -15.98 4.94 -0.57
N ASN A 24 -15.07 4.46 -1.42
CA ASN A 24 -14.57 3.09 -1.49
C ASN A 24 -13.32 2.84 -0.63
N ILE A 25 -12.86 3.85 0.13
CA ILE A 25 -11.70 3.72 1.03
C ILE A 25 -12.12 4.05 2.45
N LYS A 26 -11.74 3.17 3.38
CA LYS A 26 -11.94 3.34 4.82
C LYS A 26 -10.60 3.40 5.52
N PHE A 27 -10.53 4.27 6.51
CA PHE A 27 -9.34 4.45 7.33
C PHE A 27 -9.64 4.04 8.77
N GLN A 28 -8.79 3.17 9.32
CA GLN A 28 -8.90 2.71 10.70
C GLN A 28 -7.57 2.92 11.43
N VAL A 29 -7.61 3.63 12.55
CA VAL A 29 -6.45 3.71 13.45
C VAL A 29 -6.32 2.38 14.17
N ILE A 30 -5.26 1.62 13.88
CA ILE A 30 -5.00 0.30 14.48
C ILE A 30 -3.83 0.30 15.47
N GLY A 31 -3.08 1.40 15.55
CA GLY A 31 -1.95 1.53 16.45
C GLY A 31 -1.52 2.98 16.68
N ILE A 32 -0.44 3.13 17.45
CA ILE A 32 0.05 4.43 17.92
C ILE A 32 0.51 5.34 16.77
N ASN A 33 0.95 4.78 15.65
CA ASN A 33 1.43 5.48 14.46
C ASN A 33 0.97 4.76 13.18
N ASP A 34 -0.21 4.14 13.23
CA ASP A 34 -0.57 3.11 12.27
C ASP A 34 -2.04 3.21 11.91
N ILE A 35 -2.26 3.65 10.68
CA ILE A 35 -3.58 3.78 10.08
C ILE A 35 -3.68 2.70 8.99
N GLN A 36 -4.59 1.75 9.18
CA GLN A 36 -4.95 0.82 8.12
C GLN A 36 -5.88 1.52 7.12
N VAL A 37 -5.61 1.28 5.85
CA VAL A 37 -6.41 1.68 4.72
C VAL A 37 -7.04 0.42 4.15
N GLU A 38 -8.35 0.34 4.25
CA GLU A 38 -9.15 -0.71 3.62
C GLU A 38 -9.79 -0.15 2.36
N THR A 39 -9.72 -0.90 1.28
CA THR A 39 -10.36 -0.51 0.02
C THR A 39 -11.44 -1.52 -0.37
N ASP A 40 -12.42 -1.09 -1.16
CA ASP A 40 -13.38 -1.99 -1.80
C ASP A 40 -12.84 -2.58 -3.12
N TYR A 41 -11.60 -2.26 -3.50
CA TYR A 41 -10.91 -2.95 -4.60
C TYR A 41 -10.43 -4.31 -4.11
N ALA A 42 -10.55 -5.32 -4.96
CA ALA A 42 -10.02 -6.64 -4.71
C ALA A 42 -8.84 -6.91 -5.65
N ASP A 43 -7.89 -7.70 -5.16
CA ASP A 43 -6.86 -8.30 -6.01
C ASP A 43 -7.43 -9.48 -6.81
N ASP A 44 -6.60 -10.04 -7.70
CA ASP A 44 -6.93 -11.21 -8.51
C ASP A 44 -7.22 -12.49 -7.69
N PHE A 45 -6.95 -12.48 -6.37
CA PHE A 45 -7.28 -13.56 -5.45
C PHE A 45 -8.67 -13.37 -4.81
N GLY A 46 -9.33 -12.23 -5.06
CA GLY A 46 -10.61 -11.86 -4.48
C GLY A 46 -10.50 -11.27 -3.07
N ASP A 47 -9.27 -11.03 -2.58
CA ASP A 47 -9.01 -10.40 -1.31
C ASP A 47 -9.02 -8.89 -1.48
N LYS A 48 -9.60 -8.19 -0.49
CA LYS A 48 -9.60 -6.72 -0.50
C LYS A 48 -8.18 -6.20 -0.38
N ILE A 49 -7.85 -5.21 -1.19
CA ILE A 49 -6.57 -4.52 -1.09
C ILE A 49 -6.57 -3.71 0.21
N MET A 50 -5.59 -4.03 1.06
CA MET A 50 -5.34 -3.37 2.35
C MET A 50 -3.87 -2.99 2.47
N PHE A 51 -3.61 -1.82 3.03
CA PHE A 51 -2.27 -1.36 3.34
C PHE A 51 -2.30 -0.41 4.54
N ASN A 52 -1.15 0.12 4.93
CA ASN A 52 -0.97 0.94 6.10
C ASN A 52 -0.29 2.26 5.74
N ILE A 53 -0.72 3.32 6.43
CA ILE A 53 -0.03 4.59 6.54
C ILE A 53 0.62 4.60 7.91
N LEU A 54 1.95 4.65 7.93
CA LEU A 54 2.73 4.79 9.14
C LEU A 54 3.10 6.27 9.33
N THR A 55 2.85 6.82 10.52
CA THR A 55 3.32 8.16 10.88
C THR A 55 4.73 8.05 11.48
N THR A 56 5.72 8.66 10.83
CA THR A 56 7.14 8.58 11.23
C THR A 56 7.66 9.86 11.88
N GLY A 57 6.83 10.90 11.97
CA GLY A 57 7.10 12.20 12.59
C GLY A 57 5.88 13.12 12.52
N GLU A 58 6.03 14.42 12.82
CA GLU A 58 4.91 15.40 12.84
C GLU A 58 4.26 15.62 11.46
N ASP A 59 4.99 15.44 10.35
CA ASP A 59 4.45 15.62 8.98
C ASP A 59 5.10 14.67 7.95
N SER A 60 5.53 13.48 8.39
CA SER A 60 6.11 12.47 7.49
C SER A 60 5.34 11.15 7.58
N PHE A 61 5.00 10.62 6.41
CA PHE A 61 4.22 9.41 6.26
C PHE A 61 4.93 8.38 5.39
N THR A 62 4.71 7.11 5.74
CA THR A 62 5.14 5.95 4.95
C THR A 62 3.91 5.15 4.54
N LEU A 63 3.83 4.77 3.27
CA LEU A 63 2.89 3.76 2.80
C LEU A 63 3.54 2.38 2.82
N THR A 64 2.85 1.37 3.32
CA THR A 64 3.31 -0.03 3.24
C THR A 64 2.17 -1.04 3.35
N ASP A 65 2.26 -2.13 2.60
CA ASP A 65 1.37 -3.30 2.69
C ASP A 65 1.78 -4.26 3.82
N LYS A 66 2.87 -3.94 4.54
CA LYS A 66 3.51 -4.80 5.55
C LYS A 66 3.89 -6.19 5.03
N GLY A 67 4.01 -6.34 3.71
CA GLY A 67 4.45 -7.56 3.03
C GLY A 67 3.33 -8.54 2.70
N GLN A 68 2.07 -8.15 2.86
CA GLN A 68 0.94 -9.00 2.50
C GLN A 68 0.94 -9.36 1.01
N THR A 69 1.20 -8.40 0.13
CA THR A 69 1.14 -8.62 -1.32
C THR A 69 2.24 -9.55 -1.78
N ILE A 70 3.49 -9.30 -1.38
CA ILE A 70 4.62 -10.17 -1.74
C ILE A 70 4.44 -11.58 -1.17
N TRP A 71 3.90 -11.70 0.05
CA TRP A 71 3.63 -13.01 0.66
C TRP A 71 2.54 -13.80 -0.09
N ASN A 72 1.41 -13.15 -0.45
CA ASN A 72 0.35 -13.78 -1.25
C ASN A 72 0.94 -14.30 -2.57
N LEU A 73 1.65 -13.43 -3.29
CA LEU A 73 2.29 -13.82 -4.54
C LEU A 73 3.35 -14.90 -4.34
N GLN A 74 4.09 -14.95 -3.24
CA GLN A 74 5.01 -16.06 -3.02
C GLN A 74 4.25 -17.37 -2.85
N ILE A 75 3.16 -17.39 -2.08
CA ILE A 75 2.36 -18.60 -1.85
C ILE A 75 1.73 -19.12 -3.12
N ASP A 76 1.10 -18.24 -3.90
CA ASP A 76 0.43 -18.65 -5.13
C ASP A 76 1.41 -19.14 -6.21
N TYR A 77 2.70 -18.76 -6.09
CA TYR A 77 3.74 -19.13 -7.04
C TYR A 77 4.71 -20.19 -6.50
N TYR A 78 4.55 -20.64 -5.25
CA TYR A 78 5.36 -21.74 -4.69
C TYR A 78 5.13 -23.08 -5.42
N GLU A 79 4.06 -23.19 -6.23
CA GLU A 79 3.84 -24.34 -7.12
C GLU A 79 4.58 -24.24 -8.47
N THR A 80 5.14 -23.07 -8.83
CA THR A 80 5.95 -22.90 -10.05
C THR A 80 7.44 -22.82 -9.71
N PRO A 81 8.33 -23.49 -10.46
CA PRO A 81 9.75 -23.50 -10.15
C PRO A 81 10.32 -22.08 -10.26
N HIS A 82 10.53 -21.44 -9.10
CA HIS A 82 11.28 -20.18 -8.86
C HIS A 82 11.60 -19.43 -10.16
N ASN A 83 10.57 -18.83 -10.78
CA ASN A 83 10.78 -18.09 -12.00
C ASN A 83 11.35 -16.72 -11.63
N SER A 84 12.67 -16.65 -11.50
CA SER A 84 13.43 -15.41 -11.26
C SER A 84 13.00 -14.26 -12.16
N ASN A 85 12.47 -14.55 -13.36
CA ASN A 85 11.97 -13.55 -14.29
C ASN A 85 10.69 -12.86 -13.82
N TRP A 86 9.81 -13.56 -13.09
CA TRP A 86 8.58 -12.98 -12.56
C TRP A 86 8.86 -12.05 -11.36
N LEU A 87 9.73 -12.46 -10.44
CA LEU A 87 10.16 -11.60 -9.33
C LEU A 87 10.81 -10.31 -9.86
N ASN A 88 11.65 -10.42 -10.90
CA ASN A 88 12.23 -9.23 -11.54
C ASN A 88 11.15 -8.31 -12.15
N GLN A 89 10.09 -8.86 -12.76
CA GLN A 89 8.98 -8.05 -13.29
C GLN A 89 8.19 -7.35 -12.18
N VAL A 90 7.97 -8.02 -11.05
CA VAL A 90 7.34 -7.40 -9.87
C VAL A 90 8.19 -6.24 -9.36
N ASP A 91 9.50 -6.46 -9.19
CA ASP A 91 10.44 -5.44 -8.77
C ASP A 91 10.44 -4.24 -9.75
N GLU A 92 10.53 -4.49 -11.06
CA GLU A 92 10.48 -3.46 -12.10
C GLU A 92 9.21 -2.61 -12.04
N VAL A 93 8.03 -3.25 -11.94
CA VAL A 93 6.75 -2.54 -11.86
C VAL A 93 6.64 -1.66 -10.62
N ILE A 94 7.17 -2.13 -9.49
CA ILE A 94 7.18 -1.39 -8.22
C ILE A 94 8.13 -0.19 -8.31
N GLU A 95 9.33 -0.39 -8.85
CA GLU A 95 10.33 0.67 -9.03
C GLU A 95 9.86 1.74 -10.03
N GLU A 96 9.24 1.35 -11.15
CA GLU A 96 8.67 2.27 -12.15
C GLU A 96 7.57 3.17 -11.56
N ALA A 97 6.79 2.66 -10.61
CA ALA A 97 5.79 3.44 -9.87
C ALA A 97 6.43 4.35 -8.80
N GLY A 98 7.75 4.26 -8.61
CA GLY A 98 8.52 5.02 -7.61
C GLY A 98 8.40 4.46 -6.20
N PHE A 99 8.00 3.19 -6.04
CA PHE A 99 7.98 2.47 -4.78
C PHE A 99 9.22 1.57 -4.69
N LYS A 100 9.43 0.94 -3.54
CA LYS A 100 10.57 0.02 -3.34
C LYS A 100 10.16 -1.19 -2.52
N ILE A 101 10.85 -2.31 -2.70
CA ILE A 101 10.73 -3.47 -1.81
C ILE A 101 11.87 -3.45 -0.80
N ILE A 102 11.53 -3.56 0.48
CA ILE A 102 12.49 -3.78 1.57
C ILE A 102 11.93 -4.89 2.46
N ASP A 103 12.73 -5.93 2.71
CA ASP A 103 12.34 -7.09 3.54
C ASP A 103 10.96 -7.68 3.17
N ASN A 104 10.72 -7.87 1.86
CA ASN A 104 9.45 -8.35 1.28
C ASN A 104 8.23 -7.45 1.53
N LYS A 105 8.43 -6.16 1.77
CA LYS A 105 7.34 -5.19 1.95
C LYS A 105 7.50 -4.08 0.94
N ILE A 106 6.39 -3.61 0.41
CA ILE A 106 6.39 -2.50 -0.53
C ILE A 106 6.33 -1.21 0.29
N PHE A 107 7.14 -0.21 -0.09
CA PHE A 107 7.26 1.05 0.64
C PHE A 107 7.22 2.27 -0.28
N LYS A 108 6.61 3.33 0.26
CA LYS A 108 6.85 4.72 -0.14
C LYS A 108 7.06 5.54 1.12
N ASP A 109 8.27 6.05 1.31
CA ASP A 109 8.65 6.81 2.51
C ASP A 109 8.69 8.32 2.23
N ASP A 110 8.86 9.10 3.31
CA ASP A 110 9.07 10.55 3.30
C ASP A 110 7.98 11.33 2.55
N LEU A 111 6.73 10.84 2.64
CA LEU A 111 5.59 11.52 2.06
C LEU A 111 5.15 12.65 2.98
N SER A 112 4.97 13.82 2.38
CA SER A 112 4.26 14.92 3.04
C SER A 112 2.75 14.68 3.01
N MET A 113 2.02 15.43 3.82
CA MET A 113 0.57 15.43 3.78
C MET A 113 0.01 15.76 2.38
N GLU A 114 0.61 16.73 1.68
CA GLU A 114 0.18 17.14 0.34
C GLU A 114 0.39 16.03 -0.70
N ASP A 115 1.42 15.21 -0.49
CA ASP A 115 1.75 14.08 -1.38
C ASP A 115 0.94 12.82 -1.06
N LEU A 116 0.42 12.68 0.15
CA LEU A 116 -0.16 11.44 0.63
C LEU A 116 -1.41 10.99 -0.17
N PRO A 117 -2.39 11.86 -0.49
CA PRO A 117 -3.58 11.45 -1.25
C PRO A 117 -3.27 10.87 -2.63
N LYS A 118 -2.37 11.53 -3.39
CA LYS A 118 -1.97 11.05 -4.72
C LYS A 118 -1.18 9.74 -4.64
N ASN A 119 -0.36 9.56 -3.61
CA ASN A 119 0.42 8.35 -3.42
C ASN A 119 -0.45 7.18 -2.91
N ILE A 120 -1.50 7.44 -2.12
CA ILE A 120 -2.52 6.43 -1.79
C ILE A 120 -3.17 5.88 -3.05
N ALA A 121 -3.65 6.76 -3.94
CA ALA A 121 -4.26 6.34 -5.20
C ALA A 121 -3.27 5.58 -6.09
N ALA A 122 -2.05 6.08 -6.24
CA ALA A 122 -0.99 5.40 -6.98
C ALA A 122 -0.65 4.03 -6.38
N TYR A 123 -0.66 3.91 -5.06
CA TYR A 123 -0.32 2.66 -4.38
C TYR A 123 -1.41 1.61 -4.59
N ILE A 124 -2.69 1.98 -4.51
CA ILE A 124 -3.80 1.08 -4.85
C ILE A 124 -3.65 0.54 -6.26
N GLN A 125 -3.40 1.43 -7.24
CA GLN A 125 -3.19 1.04 -8.64
C GLN A 125 -1.97 0.12 -8.80
N LEU A 126 -0.89 0.38 -8.06
CA LEU A 126 0.29 -0.47 -8.05
C LEU A 126 -0.05 -1.86 -7.52
N LEU A 127 -0.75 -1.96 -6.39
CA LEU A 127 -1.09 -3.25 -5.78
C LEU A 127 -1.98 -4.09 -6.72
N ILE A 128 -2.98 -3.48 -7.36
CA ILE A 128 -3.78 -4.13 -8.42
C ILE A 128 -2.86 -4.61 -9.55
N LYS A 129 -2.02 -3.72 -10.11
CA LYS A 129 -1.17 -4.06 -11.25
C LYS A 129 -0.21 -5.22 -10.92
N VAL A 130 0.36 -5.23 -9.71
CA VAL A 130 1.29 -6.26 -9.26
C VAL A 130 0.58 -7.61 -9.08
N THR A 131 -0.66 -7.61 -8.59
CA THR A 131 -1.46 -8.85 -8.47
C THR A 131 -1.93 -9.39 -9.81
N ASP A 132 -2.18 -8.49 -10.77
CA ASP A 132 -2.64 -8.80 -12.12
C ASP A 132 -1.50 -9.16 -13.09
N LEU A 133 -0.24 -9.17 -12.64
CA LEU A 133 0.89 -9.49 -13.50
C LEU A 133 0.74 -10.90 -14.08
N PRO A 134 0.93 -11.08 -15.40
CA PRO A 134 0.72 -12.35 -16.05
C PRO A 134 1.65 -13.40 -15.43
N LYS A 135 1.03 -14.47 -14.94
CA LYS A 135 1.74 -15.64 -14.42
C LYS A 135 2.51 -16.25 -15.59
N ALA A 136 3.81 -16.43 -15.43
CA ALA A 136 4.62 -17.07 -16.47
C ALA A 136 4.08 -18.49 -16.71
N GLU A 137 3.64 -18.74 -17.96
CA GLU A 137 3.15 -20.05 -18.43
C GLU A 137 4.24 -21.14 -18.42
#